data_AF-A0A3S2BYL4-F1
#
_entry.id   AF-A0A3S2BYL4-F1
#
_cell.length_a   1.000
_cell.length_b   1.000
_cell.length_c   1.000
_cell.angle_alpha   90.00
_cell.angle_beta   90.00
_cell.angle_gamma   90.00
#
_symmetry.space_group_name_H-M   'P 1'
#
loop_
_entity.id
_entity.type
_entity.pdbx_description
1 polymer ?
#
loop_
_entity_poly.entity_id
_entity_poly.type
_entity_poly.pdbx_seq_one_letter_code
_entity_poly.pdbx_strand_id
1 'polypeptide(L)'
;NFENDLPVQLEERFVNPSLIPDYDKQDFSKTATYDYLMQKTPVTEVEHIISAIPADAETARHLGIDVGACCLFLHRRTWTGAVVATISKLTYAGSRYSLGSRYSPSKSS
;
A
#
# COMPACT_ATOMS: atom_id res chain seq x y z
N ASN A 1 7.44 -6.59 1.68
CA ASN A 1 7.76 -6.38 3.11
C ASN A 1 7.73 -7.71 3.86
N PHE A 2 8.60 -7.87 4.86
CA PHE A 2 8.76 -9.10 5.63
C PHE A 2 8.47 -8.85 7.12
N GLU A 3 7.84 -9.81 7.80
CA GLU A 3 7.84 -9.90 9.26
C GLU A 3 8.47 -11.24 9.65
N ASN A 4 9.45 -11.24 10.56
CA ASN A 4 10.18 -12.44 10.99
C ASN A 4 10.70 -13.27 9.80
N ASP A 5 11.28 -12.59 8.79
CA ASP A 5 11.79 -13.16 7.54
C ASP A 5 10.75 -13.85 6.63
N LEU A 6 9.47 -13.75 6.96
CA LEU A 6 8.38 -14.23 6.10
C LEU A 6 7.81 -13.07 5.27
N PRO A 7 7.64 -13.24 3.95
CA PRO A 7 6.99 -12.22 3.13
C PRO A 7 5.52 -12.11 3.55
N VAL A 8 5.14 -10.92 4.03
CA VAL A 8 3.78 -10.64 4.53
C VAL A 8 2.98 -9.82 3.52
N GLN A 9 3.66 -8.99 2.72
CA GLN A 9 3.02 -8.03 1.85
C GLN A 9 3.80 -7.84 0.54
N LEU A 10 3.06 -7.84 -0.56
CA LEU A 10 3.48 -7.38 -1.88
C LEU A 10 2.85 -6.00 -2.11
N GLU A 11 3.67 -5.02 -2.46
CA GLU A 11 3.20 -3.67 -2.80
C GLU A 11 3.55 -3.36 -4.25
N GLU A 12 2.53 -2.99 -5.03
CA GLU A 12 2.70 -2.32 -6.32
C GLU A 12 2.30 -0.86 -6.15
N ARG A 13 3.11 0.04 -6.70
CA ARG A 13 2.88 1.47 -6.58
C ARG A 13 3.01 2.17 -7.91
N PHE A 14 2.02 3.00 -8.20
CA PHE A 14 1.96 3.87 -9.35
C PHE A 14 2.01 5.32 -8.86
N VAL A 15 2.79 6.14 -9.54
CA VAL A 15 3.02 7.55 -9.17
C VAL A 15 2.80 8.41 -10.39
N ASN A 16 2.16 9.56 -10.17
CA ASN A 16 1.93 10.54 -11.22
C ASN A 16 3.22 11.31 -11.52
N PRO A 17 3.86 11.10 -12.69
CA PRO A 17 5.13 11.73 -13.00
C PRO A 17 5.01 13.25 -13.19
N SER A 18 3.82 13.76 -13.52
CA SER A 18 3.61 15.21 -13.66
C SER A 18 3.68 15.95 -12.31
N LEU A 19 3.36 15.25 -11.21
CA LEU A 19 3.48 15.78 -9.86
C LEU A 19 4.86 15.50 -9.25
N ILE A 20 5.48 14.39 -9.65
CA ILE A 20 6.71 13.89 -9.04
C ILE A 20 7.68 13.45 -10.16
N PRO A 21 8.23 14.42 -10.91
CA PRO A 21 8.97 14.14 -12.15
C PRO A 21 10.31 13.42 -11.94
N ASP A 22 10.85 13.45 -10.73
CA ASP A 22 12.12 12.79 -10.38
C ASP A 22 11.93 11.50 -9.58
N TYR A 23 10.73 10.91 -9.64
CA TYR A 23 10.39 9.71 -8.87
C TYR A 23 11.24 8.49 -9.29
N ASP A 24 11.46 8.31 -10.58
CA ASP A 24 12.27 7.23 -11.16
C ASP A 24 13.78 7.36 -10.88
N LYS A 25 14.23 8.56 -10.49
CA LYS A 25 15.64 8.85 -10.16
C LYS A 25 15.98 8.57 -8.70
N GLN A 26 15.00 8.22 -7.86
CA GLN A 26 15.23 7.98 -6.44
C GLN A 26 15.66 6.54 -6.14
N ASP A 27 16.56 6.40 -5.16
CA ASP A 27 16.98 5.11 -4.62
C ASP A 27 16.07 4.72 -3.44
N PHE A 28 14.99 3.99 -3.73
CA PHE A 28 14.02 3.53 -2.72
C PHE A 28 14.54 2.40 -1.81
N SER A 29 15.79 1.95 -1.97
CA SER A 29 16.44 1.09 -0.98
C SER A 29 16.89 1.87 0.27
N LYS A 30 17.03 3.20 0.16
CA LYS A 30 17.54 4.08 1.23
C LYS A 30 16.49 5.03 1.81
N THR A 31 15.39 5.25 1.09
CA THR A 31 14.30 6.14 1.52
C THR A 31 12.98 5.44 1.24
N ALA A 32 12.12 5.36 2.26
CA ALA A 32 10.81 4.77 2.09
C ALA A 32 10.02 5.60 1.06
N THR A 33 9.48 4.90 0.07
CA THR A 33 8.75 5.51 -1.04
C THR A 33 7.63 6.42 -0.59
N TYR A 34 6.90 6.00 0.46
CA TYR A 34 5.83 6.81 1.04
C TYR A 34 6.35 8.15 1.57
N ASP A 35 7.46 8.15 2.31
CA ASP A 35 8.01 9.37 2.92
C ASP A 35 8.48 10.36 1.87
N TYR A 36 9.11 9.88 0.79
CA TYR A 36 9.48 10.74 -0.34
C TYR A 36 8.25 11.39 -0.99
N LEU A 37 7.17 10.63 -1.19
CA LEU A 37 5.93 11.13 -1.77
C LEU A 37 5.26 12.18 -0.88
N MET A 38 5.24 11.95 0.44
CA MET A 38 4.69 12.91 1.42
C MET A 38 5.48 14.21 1.48
N GLN A 39 6.81 14.16 1.30
CA GLN A 39 7.64 15.37 1.29
C GLN A 39 7.46 16.20 0.02
N LYS A 40 7.23 15.55 -1.13
CA LYS A 40 7.17 16.22 -2.43
C LYS A 40 5.78 16.74 -2.79
N THR A 41 4.73 16.17 -2.22
CA THR A 41 3.36 16.51 -2.63
C THR A 41 2.44 16.59 -1.40
N PRO A 42 1.75 17.72 -1.15
CA PRO A 42 0.84 17.82 -0.02
C PRO A 42 -0.34 16.86 -0.20
N VAL A 43 -0.53 15.97 0.76
CA VAL A 43 -1.68 15.07 0.78
C VAL A 43 -2.92 15.81 1.24
N THR A 44 -3.93 15.84 0.39
CA THR A 44 -5.23 16.44 0.71
C THR A 44 -6.28 15.38 1.02
N GLU A 45 -6.19 14.20 0.41
CA GLU A 45 -7.17 13.13 0.59
C GLU A 45 -6.52 11.74 0.45
N VAL A 46 -7.07 10.77 1.18
CA VAL A 46 -6.69 9.36 1.12
C VAL A 46 -7.95 8.49 1.10
N GLU A 47 -7.99 7.52 0.19
CA GLU A 47 -9.06 6.52 0.08
C GLU A 47 -8.46 5.14 0.25
N HIS A 48 -9.18 4.28 0.96
CA HIS A 48 -8.88 2.86 1.12
C HIS A 48 -10.07 2.02 0.68
N ILE A 49 -9.87 1.17 -0.33
CA ILE A 49 -10.81 0.11 -0.72
C ILE A 49 -10.18 -1.22 -0.31
N ILE A 50 -10.84 -1.93 0.60
CA ILE A 50 -10.36 -3.20 1.15
C ILE A 50 -11.23 -4.33 0.58
N SER A 51 -10.60 -5.43 0.16
CA SER A 51 -11.29 -6.58 -0.42
C SER A 51 -10.56 -7.89 -0.10
N ALA A 52 -11.26 -9.01 -0.22
CA ALA A 52 -10.66 -10.33 -0.22
C ALA A 52 -10.49 -10.79 -1.68
N ILE A 53 -9.29 -11.25 -2.03
CA ILE A 53 -8.99 -11.79 -3.36
C ILE A 53 -8.22 -13.10 -3.24
N PRO A 54 -8.34 -14.04 -4.21
CA PRO A 54 -7.41 -15.16 -4.31
C PRO A 54 -6.03 -14.68 -4.81
N ALA A 55 -4.95 -15.27 -4.30
CA ALA A 55 -3.61 -15.04 -4.83
C ALA A 55 -3.48 -15.58 -6.26
N ASP A 56 -3.02 -14.76 -7.20
CA ASP A 56 -2.58 -15.24 -8.50
C ASP A 56 -1.18 -15.89 -8.42
N ALA A 57 -0.69 -16.43 -9.54
CA ALA A 57 0.59 -17.13 -9.57
C ALA A 57 1.79 -16.25 -9.15
N GLU A 58 1.78 -14.97 -9.54
CA GLU A 58 2.87 -14.04 -9.23
C GLU A 58 2.85 -13.63 -7.76
N THR A 59 1.68 -13.23 -7.25
CA THR A 59 1.44 -12.91 -5.85
C THR A 59 1.80 -14.08 -4.95
N ALA A 60 1.34 -15.29 -5.28
CA ALA A 60 1.62 -16.51 -4.53
C ALA A 60 3.13 -16.78 -4.43
N ARG A 61 3.85 -16.64 -5.55
CA ARG A 61 5.31 -16.79 -5.60
C ARG A 61 6.01 -15.73 -4.73
N HIS A 62 5.61 -14.46 -4.81
CA HIS A 62 6.23 -13.39 -4.03
C HIS A 62 5.94 -13.50 -2.53
N LEU A 63 4.74 -13.97 -2.16
CA LEU A 63 4.33 -14.13 -0.77
C LEU A 63 4.66 -15.51 -0.20
N GLY A 64 5.17 -16.46 -0.99
CA GLY A 64 5.41 -17.82 -0.51
C GLY A 64 4.16 -18.46 0.09
N ILE A 65 3.05 -18.40 -0.66
CA ILE A 65 1.75 -19.00 -0.35
C ILE A 65 1.25 -19.78 -1.56
N ASP A 66 0.20 -20.58 -1.39
CA ASP A 66 -0.40 -21.32 -2.51
C ASP A 66 -1.19 -20.40 -3.45
N VAL A 67 -1.21 -20.76 -4.75
CA VAL A 67 -2.10 -20.12 -5.72
C VAL A 67 -3.54 -20.34 -5.29
N GLY A 68 -4.35 -19.27 -5.29
CA GLY A 68 -5.73 -19.30 -4.82
C GLY A 68 -5.90 -19.04 -3.33
N ALA A 69 -4.82 -18.95 -2.54
CA ALA A 69 -4.90 -18.63 -1.12
C ALA A 69 -5.55 -17.24 -0.90
N CYS A 70 -6.39 -17.14 0.14
CA CYS A 70 -7.07 -15.89 0.49
C CYS A 70 -6.07 -14.79 0.88
N CYS A 71 -6.17 -13.65 0.21
CA CYS A 71 -5.38 -12.46 0.49
C CYS A 71 -6.27 -11.30 0.88
N LEU A 72 -5.76 -10.45 1.77
CA LEU A 72 -6.33 -9.12 2.00
C LEU A 72 -5.72 -8.18 0.97
N PHE A 73 -6.58 -7.53 0.20
CA PHE A 73 -6.19 -6.54 -0.79
C PHE A 73 -6.61 -5.15 -0.33
N LEU A 74 -5.65 -4.22 -0.29
CA LEU A 74 -5.88 -2.81 -0.03
C LEU A 74 -5.50 -2.03 -1.29
N HIS A 75 -6.50 -1.44 -1.93
CA HIS A 75 -6.29 -0.43 -2.96
C HIS A 75 -6.36 0.94 -2.30
N ARG A 76 -5.22 1.63 -2.26
CA ARG A 76 -5.08 2.97 -1.71
C ARG A 76 -4.89 3.98 -2.83
N ARG A 77 -5.64 5.06 -2.77
CA ARG A 77 -5.43 6.24 -3.60
C ARG A 77 -5.12 7.44 -2.70
N THR A 78 -4.22 8.29 -3.16
CA THR A 78 -3.84 9.51 -2.44
C THR A 78 -3.86 10.67 -3.42
N TRP A 79 -4.48 11.78 -3.02
CA TRP A 79 -4.66 12.96 -3.85
C TRP A 79 -3.89 14.16 -3.32
N THR A 80 -3.57 15.04 -4.26
CA THR A 80 -3.17 16.42 -4.03
C THR A 80 -4.13 17.33 -4.78
N GLY A 81 -4.98 18.04 -4.02
CA GLY A 81 -6.13 18.73 -4.58
C GLY A 81 -7.04 17.73 -5.30
N ALA A 82 -7.35 18.00 -6.56
CA ALA A 82 -8.19 17.13 -7.39
C ALA A 82 -7.41 16.03 -8.14
N VAL A 83 -6.09 15.99 -8.03
CA VAL A 83 -5.24 15.08 -8.83
C VAL A 83 -4.79 13.88 -8.00
N VAL A 84 -4.92 12.68 -8.56
CA VAL A 84 -4.34 11.47 -7.95
C VAL A 84 -2.81 11.56 -8.04
N ALA A 85 -2.15 11.61 -6.88
CA ALA A 85 -0.70 11.66 -6.77
C ALA A 85 -0.08 10.26 -6.82
N THR A 86 -0.69 9.30 -6.10
CA THR A 86 -0.22 7.91 -6.09
C THR A 86 -1.38 6.94 -5.90
N ILE A 87 -1.21 5.76 -6.49
CA ILE A 87 -2.03 4.58 -6.27
C ILE A 87 -1.12 3.48 -5.71
N SER A 88 -1.54 2.83 -4.62
CA SER A 88 -0.87 1.65 -4.08
C SER A 88 -1.83 0.48 -4.06
N LYS A 89 -1.36 -0.67 -4.53
CA LYS A 89 -2.01 -1.96 -4.37
C LYS A 89 -1.19 -2.75 -3.37
N LEU A 90 -1.76 -3.04 -2.21
CA LEU A 90 -1.09 -3.79 -1.17
C LEU A 90 -1.82 -5.12 -0.99
N THR A 91 -1.15 -6.21 -1.33
CA THR A 91 -1.67 -7.57 -1.18
C THR A 91 -0.96 -8.23 -0.02
N TYR A 92 -1.74 -8.68 0.96
CA TYR A 92 -1.24 -9.34 2.16
C TYR A 92 -1.66 -10.80 2.20
N ALA A 93 -0.77 -11.68 2.64
CA ALA A 93 -1.12 -13.06 2.93
C ALA A 93 -2.14 -13.09 4.07
N GLY A 94 -3.38 -13.53 3.80
CA GLY A 94 -4.47 -13.48 4.77
C GLY A 94 -4.24 -14.33 6.02
N SER A 95 -3.37 -15.35 5.93
CA SER A 95 -2.95 -16.18 7.06
C SER A 95 -1.93 -15.51 7.99
N ARG A 96 -1.34 -14.38 7.59
CA ARG A 96 -0.22 -13.72 8.29
C ARG A 96 -0.52 -12.29 8.70
N TYR A 97 -1.54 -11.67 8.12
CA TYR A 97 -1.84 -10.26 8.35
C TYR A 97 -3.32 -10.02 8.64
N SER A 98 -3.59 -9.05 9.50
CA SER A 98 -4.93 -8.54 9.76
C SER A 98 -4.89 -7.02 9.81
N LEU A 99 -5.85 -6.38 9.14
CA LEU A 99 -6.02 -4.93 9.17
C LEU A 99 -7.08 -4.58 10.21
N GLY A 100 -6.73 -3.72 11.17
CA GLY A 100 -7.64 -3.31 12.23
C GLY A 100 -7.35 -1.89 12.72
N SER A 101 -8.36 -1.29 13.34
CA SER A 101 -8.25 -0.01 14.04
C SER A 101 -8.88 -0.16 15.43
N ARG A 102 -8.27 0.47 16.42
CA ARG A 102 -8.83 0.64 17.77
C ARG A 102 -8.81 2.13 18.08
N TYR A 103 -9.98 2.72 18.29
CA TYR A 103 -10.11 4.11 18.69
C TYR A 103 -11.04 4.23 19.90
N SER A 104 -10.77 5.20 20.77
CA SER A 104 -11.70 5.61 21.82
C SER A 104 -12.56 6.73 21.25
N PRO A 105 -13.87 6.54 21.05
CA PRO A 105 -14.74 7.64 20.69
C PRO A 105 -14.80 8.58 21.89
N SER A 106 -14.04 9.67 21.87
CA SER A 106 -14.22 10.74 22.86
C SER A 106 -15.67 11.21 22.79
N LYS A 107 -16.34 11.30 23.94
CA LYS A 107 -17.67 11.93 24.03
C LYS A 107 -17.53 13.37 23.52
N SER A 108 -18.32 13.71 22.51
CA SER A 108 -18.59 15.09 22.14
C SER A 108 -18.99 15.84 23.42
N SER A 109 -18.25 16.90 23.75
CA SER A 109 -18.69 17.90 24.73
C SER A 109 -19.79 18.76 24.15
#